data_AF-A0A7Y0YY01-F1
#
_entry.id   AF-A0A7Y0YY01-F1
#
_cell.length_a   1.000
_cell.length_b   1.000
_cell.length_c   1.000
_cell.angle_alpha   90.00
_cell.angle_beta   90.00
_cell.angle_gamma   90.00
#
_symmetry.space_group_name_H-M   'P 1'
#
loop_
_entity.id
_entity.type
_entity.pdbx_description
1 polymer ?
#
loop_
_entity_poly.entity_id
_entity_poly.type
_entity_poly.pdbx_seq_one_letter_code
_entity_poly.pdbx_strand_id
1 'polypeptide(L)' 'MTTIIKDDFTSGAQVSMEMDKDAGELFVFHCPPGQGCKVSKWPLDSFHMPIAVAHYERCCEAERS' A
#
# COMPACT_ATOMS: atom_id res chain seq x y z
N MET A 1 2.01 7.71 15.55
CA MET A 1 2.16 8.65 14.43
C MET A 1 2.06 7.86 13.15
N THR A 2 1.15 8.25 12.26
CA THR A 2 0.91 7.54 11.00
C THR A 2 1.48 8.32 9.82
N THR A 3 2.13 7.62 8.89
CA THR A 3 2.58 8.18 7.61
C THR A 3 1.90 7.43 6.47
N ILE A 4 1.31 8.17 5.52
CA ILE A 4 0.58 7.59 4.40
C ILE A 4 1.19 8.10 3.10
N ILE A 5 1.47 7.17 2.18
CA ILE A 5 1.80 7.45 0.78
C ILE A 5 0.66 6.90 -0.05
N LYS A 6 0.22 7.64 -1.08
CA LYS A 6 -0.96 7.29 -1.87
C LYS A 6 -0.80 7.73 -3.32
N ASP A 7 -1.19 6.84 -4.23
CA ASP A 7 -1.33 7.06 -5.66
C ASP A 7 -2.79 6.81 -6.09
N ASP A 8 -3.36 7.76 -6.83
CA ASP A 8 -4.67 7.65 -7.47
C ASP A 8 -4.50 7.54 -9.00
N PHE A 9 -5.28 6.68 -9.65
CA PHE A 9 -5.14 6.37 -11.08
C PHE A 9 -6.36 6.84 -11.88
N THR A 10 -6.16 7.15 -13.17
CA THR A 10 -7.25 7.58 -14.08
C THR A 10 -8.28 6.49 -14.34
N SER A 11 -7.91 5.22 -14.11
CA SER A 11 -8.84 4.09 -14.11
C SER A 11 -9.89 4.17 -12.98
N GLY A 12 -9.65 5.02 -11.97
CA GLY A 12 -10.41 5.06 -10.72
C GLY A 12 -9.84 4.17 -9.62
N ALA A 13 -8.68 3.54 -9.86
CA ALA A 13 -7.99 2.74 -8.86
C ALA A 13 -7.24 3.62 -7.86
N GLN A 14 -6.96 3.05 -6.69
CA GLN A 14 -6.16 3.67 -5.65
C GLN A 14 -5.21 2.66 -5.03
N VAL A 15 -3.96 3.08 -4.80
CA VAL A 15 -2.98 2.31 -4.06
C VAL A 15 -2.42 3.20 -2.95
N SER A 16 -2.38 2.72 -1.71
CA SER A 16 -1.78 3.47 -0.60
C SER A 16 -0.96 2.58 0.31
N MET A 17 0.12 3.12 0.87
CA MET A 17 0.90 2.49 1.93
C MET A 17 0.79 3.33 3.19
N GLU A 18 0.42 2.69 4.30
CA GLU A 18 0.29 3.30 5.61
C GLU A 18 1.30 2.68 6.57
N MET A 19 2.04 3.53 7.29
CA MET A 19 2.96 3.14 8.34
C MET A 19 2.43 3.66 9.67
N ASP A 20 2.01 2.75 10.55
CA ASP A 20 1.63 3.07 11.92
C ASP A 20 2.81 2.78 12.86
N LYS A 21 3.51 3.83 13.29
CA LYS A 21 4.65 3.71 14.20
C LYS A 21 4.28 3.34 15.62
N ASP A 22 3.05 3.61 16.04
CA ASP A 22 2.61 3.33 17.42
C ASP A 22 2.18 1.87 17.54
N ALA A 23 1.50 1.35 16.50
CA ALA A 23 1.15 -0.06 16.40
C ALA A 23 2.34 -0.95 15.96
N GLY A 24 3.36 -0.37 15.32
CA GLY A 24 4.46 -1.13 14.73
C GLY A 24 4.01 -1.92 13.50
N GLU A 25 3.14 -1.33 12.67
CA GLU A 25 2.49 -2.02 11.55
C GLU A 25 2.65 -1.24 10.24
N LEU A 26 2.74 -1.99 9.14
CA LEU A 26 2.76 -1.51 7.77
C LEU A 26 1.56 -2.10 7.04
N PHE A 27 0.85 -1.27 6.29
CA PHE A 27 -0.27 -1.68 5.45
C PHE A 27 -0.06 -1.21 4.03
N VAL A 28 -0.41 -2.05 3.06
CA VAL A 28 -0.60 -1.65 1.67
C VAL A 28 -2.03 -1.95 1.27
N PHE A 29 -2.73 -0.93 0.79
CA PHE A 29 -4.08 -1.00 0.28
C PHE A 29 -4.04 -0.91 -1.24
N HIS A 30 -4.67 -1.87 -1.90
CA HIS A 30 -4.88 -1.87 -3.34
C HIS A 30 -6.38 -1.94 -3.62
N CYS A 31 -6.94 -0.85 -4.14
CA CYS A 31 -8.36 -0.68 -4.41
C CYS A 31 -8.58 -0.51 -5.93
N PRO A 32 -8.76 -1.60 -6.70
CA PRO A 32 -9.07 -1.50 -8.11
C PRO A 32 -10.47 -0.89 -8.35
N PRO A 33 -10.73 -0.33 -9.54
CA PRO A 33 -12.01 0.31 -9.84
C PRO A 33 -13.16 -0.70 -9.79
N GLY A 34 -14.22 -0.36 -9.05
CA GLY A 34 -15.41 -1.22 -8.93
C GLY A 34 -15.17 -2.52 -8.13
N GLN A 35 -14.04 -2.67 -7.45
CA GLN A 35 -13.72 -3.80 -6.59
C GLN A 35 -13.49 -3.34 -5.14
N GLY A 36 -13.52 -4.29 -4.20
CA GLY A 36 -13.13 -4.03 -2.82
C GLY A 36 -11.61 -3.87 -2.67
N CYS A 37 -11.19 -3.12 -1.66
CA CYS A 37 -9.77 -2.95 -1.34
C CYS A 37 -9.16 -4.26 -0.80
N LYS A 38 -8.04 -4.66 -1.37
CA LYS A 38 -7.16 -5.71 -0.84
C LYS A 38 -6.16 -5.06 0.11
N VAL A 39 -6.03 -5.63 1.30
CA VAL A 39 -5.13 -5.12 2.34
C VAL A 39 -4.06 -6.16 2.62
N SER A 40 -2.80 -5.74 2.51
CA SER A 40 -1.64 -6.52 2.89
C SER A 40 -1.00 -5.88 4.12
N LYS A 41 -0.67 -6.69 5.13
CA LYS A 41 -0.17 -6.23 6.43
C LYS A 41 1.19 -6.86 6.74
N TRP A 42 2.11 -6.06 7.29
CA TRP A 42 3.40 -6.50 7.78
C TRP A 42 3.80 -5.83 9.10
N PRO A 43 4.74 -6.42 9.86
CA PRO A 43 5.42 -5.72 10.95
C PRO A 43 6.22 -4.51 10.43
N LEU A 44 6.27 -3.44 11.20
CA LEU A 44 7.13 -2.30 10.94
C LEU A 44 8.54 -2.57 11.46
N ASP A 45 9.32 -3.30 10.67
CA ASP A 45 10.74 -3.54 10.92
C ASP A 45 11.56 -3.39 9.63
N SER A 46 12.89 -3.37 9.77
CA SER A 46 13.82 -3.18 8.65
C SER A 46 13.79 -4.31 7.62
N PHE A 47 13.30 -5.50 7.99
CA PHE A 47 13.22 -6.65 7.11
C PHE A 47 11.96 -6.59 6.23
N HIS A 48 10.83 -6.19 6.80
CA HIS A 48 9.54 -6.13 6.11
C HIS A 48 9.28 -4.81 5.38
N MET A 49 9.88 -3.70 5.82
CA MET A 49 9.83 -2.40 5.10
C MET A 49 10.08 -2.52 3.59
N PRO A 50 11.21 -3.09 3.12
CA PRO A 50 11.46 -3.20 1.68
C PRO A 50 10.47 -4.12 0.96
N ILE A 51 9.88 -5.10 1.66
CA ILE A 51 8.86 -6.00 1.09
C ILE A 51 7.55 -5.25 0.87
N ALA A 52 7.12 -4.46 1.86
CA ALA A 52 5.93 -3.63 1.76
C ALA A 52 6.06 -2.59 0.63
N VAL A 53 7.22 -1.92 0.53
CA VAL A 53 7.51 -0.98 -0.56
C VAL A 53 7.49 -1.67 -1.92
N ALA A 54 8.14 -2.82 -2.06
CA ALA A 54 8.11 -3.58 -3.32
C ALA A 54 6.69 -4.04 -3.70
N HIS A 55 5.85 -4.39 -2.71
CA HIS A 55 4.46 -4.72 -2.96
C HIS A 55 3.65 -3.50 -3.41
N TYR A 56 3.85 -2.34 -2.76
CA TYR A 56 3.25 -1.07 -3.15
C TYR A 56 3.55 -0.72 -4.62
N GLU A 57 4.83 -0.72 -5.01
CA GLU A 57 5.24 -0.40 -6.38
C GLU A 57 4.62 -1.36 -7.40
N ARG A 58 4.58 -2.66 -7.10
CA ARG A 58 3.92 -3.65 -7.96
C ARG A 58 2.43 -3.41 -8.13
N CYS A 59 1.73 -2.99 -7.08
CA CYS A 59 0.32 -2.60 -7.17
C CYS A 59 0.15 -1.35 -8.03
N CYS A 60 1.02 -0.35 -7.88
CA CYS A 60 1.00 0.84 -8.71
C CYS A 60 1.26 0.50 -10.19
N GLU A 61 2.25 -0.33 -10.49
CA GLU A 61 2.55 -0.77 -11.86
C GLU A 61 1.37 -1.47 -12.51
N ALA A 62 0.64 -2.30 -11.77
CA ALA A 62 -0.54 -3.00 -12.27
C ALA A 62 -1.70 -2.06 -12.65
N GLU A 63 -1.78 -0.87 -12.03
CA GLU A 63 -2.83 0.12 -12.34
C GLU A 63 -2.37 1.19 -13.35
N ARG A 64 -1.06 1.26 -13.65
CA ARG A 64 -0.48 2.15 -14.69
C ARG A 64 -0.59 1.58 -16.10
N SER A 65 -0.80 0.26 -16.24
CA SER A 65 -0.90 -0.46 -17.52
C SER A 65 -2.29 -0.37 -18.15
#